data_AF-A0A3D4AEW9-F1
#
_entry.id   AF-A0A3D4AEW9-F1
#
_cell.length_a   1.000
_cell.length_b   1.000
_cell.length_c   1.000
_cell.angle_alpha   90.00
_cell.angle_beta   90.00
_cell.angle_gamma   90.00
#
_symmetry.space_group_name_H-M   'P 1'
#
loop_
_entity.id
_entity.type
_entity.pdbx_description
1 polymer ?
#
loop_
_entity_poly.entity_id
_entity_poly.type
_entity_poly.pdbx_seq_one_letter_code
_entity_poly.pdbx_strand_id
1 'polypeptide(L)'
;MKQYISIALYILSPLLFCANNSTAQVLNFYYGNLHAHSIYSDGNSDSATSHASIPYHNYQFAKTAQQFHFLGISEHNHNGAGMKRINYAKGLQQADSANQNGTFVAMYGMEWGVIGPPGGHVLVYGMNQLIGWDTVSGLPNYDVYNAKSDYAGLFTKIARTPGAFASFAHPATTDYNNLFSTLVNPTFDSAIVGSAIRSGPAFSADTTYSNPSTSTFETRYKDALKQGYHIGAVLDHDNHNTTFGKMAASRTVVLAPSLTRNDIMDAIRNRRTQASDDWNVRVSFTINGKPLGTIFTDTANPQISVTVFDPDLETTSNITIISGIPGSGVNPTTLTSSAIGSLNFTHTIAFGASYYYYAVVTQTDGDKVFTAPIWVTKASMLPVKLTEFKAIKRTTGVSCIWTTASEWNADYFGLERSINGKDFITIAKISATNTQTTTTYEWLDETPMQSLMVYYRLKQIDFDGTIHYSNIIFIRSDEKQMNDVIISPNPFESEITISYLEAPNQTVQYTLYNSIGEKVYEHFADNSEDHLISIPPELNSGVYTITVKSGEFHTSKHLIKL
;
A
#
# COMPACT_ATOMS: atom_id res chain seq x y z
N MET A 1 58.51 31.60 -23.43
CA MET A 1 57.45 30.66 -23.84
C MET A 1 56.67 30.30 -22.58
N LYS A 2 55.41 30.73 -22.46
CA LYS A 2 54.62 30.71 -21.22
C LYS A 2 54.17 29.29 -20.89
N GLN A 3 54.44 28.82 -19.67
CA GLN A 3 53.89 27.60 -19.08
C GLN A 3 52.43 27.85 -18.67
N TYR A 4 51.51 27.02 -19.16
CA TYR A 4 50.15 26.93 -18.65
C TYR A 4 50.06 25.77 -17.66
N ILE A 5 49.84 26.10 -16.39
CA ILE A 5 49.45 25.17 -15.34
C ILE A 5 47.92 25.07 -15.40
N SER A 6 47.39 23.89 -15.71
CA SER A 6 45.95 23.62 -15.68
C SER A 6 45.56 23.22 -14.25
N ILE A 7 44.94 24.14 -13.51
CA ILE A 7 44.34 23.87 -12.20
C ILE A 7 42.90 23.38 -12.45
N ALA A 8 42.64 22.10 -12.14
CA ALA A 8 41.28 21.58 -12.09
C ALA A 8 40.60 22.03 -10.78
N LEU A 9 39.67 22.98 -10.89
CA LEU A 9 38.86 23.45 -9.78
C LEU A 9 37.63 22.53 -9.64
N TYR A 10 37.65 21.62 -8.67
CA TYR A 10 36.44 20.88 -8.28
C TYR A 10 35.50 21.83 -7.54
N ILE A 11 34.44 22.28 -8.20
CA ILE A 11 33.35 23.01 -7.55
C ILE A 11 32.50 21.97 -6.82
N LEU A 12 32.68 21.83 -5.51
CA LEU A 12 31.68 21.20 -4.65
C LEU A 12 30.43 22.08 -4.66
N SER A 13 29.38 21.64 -5.35
CA SER A 13 28.05 22.20 -5.18
C SER A 13 27.54 21.87 -3.78
N PRO A 14 27.10 22.83 -2.96
CA PRO A 14 26.35 22.50 -1.76
C PRO A 14 25.01 21.92 -2.21
N LEU A 15 24.80 20.63 -1.94
CA LEU A 15 23.47 20.04 -1.93
C LEU A 15 22.65 20.81 -0.88
N LEU A 16 21.86 21.78 -1.35
CA LEU A 16 20.75 22.29 -0.56
C LEU A 16 19.80 21.12 -0.33
N PHE A 17 19.83 20.57 0.88
CA PHE A 17 18.67 19.88 1.43
C PHE A 17 17.56 20.93 1.58
N CYS A 18 16.76 21.11 0.53
CA CYS A 18 15.45 21.69 0.67
C CYS A 18 14.63 20.71 1.51
N ALA A 19 14.56 20.95 2.82
CA ALA A 19 13.48 20.41 3.62
C ALA A 19 12.18 20.94 2.98
N ASN A 20 11.51 20.09 2.21
CA ASN A 20 10.14 20.33 1.78
C ASN A 20 9.28 20.30 3.05
N ASN A 21 9.20 21.43 3.74
CA ASN A 21 8.05 21.73 4.57
C ASN A 21 6.86 21.88 3.63
N SER A 22 6.32 20.75 3.16
CA SER A 22 5.04 20.73 2.47
C SER A 22 3.99 21.10 3.51
N THR A 23 3.69 22.39 3.64
CA THR A 23 2.45 22.82 4.28
C THR A 23 1.32 22.07 3.58
N ALA A 24 0.48 21.37 4.34
CA ALA A 24 -0.66 20.66 3.79
C ALA A 24 -1.45 21.62 2.87
N GLN A 25 -1.73 21.17 1.64
CA GLN A 25 -2.45 21.98 0.66
C GLN A 25 -3.82 22.34 1.24
N VAL A 26 -4.12 23.64 1.33
CA VAL A 26 -5.41 24.13 1.83
C VAL A 26 -6.51 23.73 0.84
N LEU A 27 -7.56 23.06 1.33
CA LEU A 27 -8.74 22.70 0.56
C LEU A 27 -9.88 23.66 0.85
N ASN A 28 -10.44 24.25 -0.21
CA ASN A 28 -11.62 25.10 -0.17
C ASN A 28 -12.87 24.29 -0.53
N PHE A 29 -14.03 24.77 -0.06
CA PHE A 29 -15.33 24.14 -0.32
C PHE A 29 -16.02 24.83 -1.49
N TYR A 30 -16.29 24.09 -2.56
CA TYR A 30 -17.01 24.57 -3.73
C TYR A 30 -18.28 23.77 -3.93
N TYR A 31 -19.37 24.45 -4.25
CA TYR A 31 -20.72 23.90 -4.21
C TYR A 31 -21.31 23.91 -5.61
N GLY A 32 -21.97 22.85 -6.04
CA GLY A 32 -22.48 22.77 -7.39
C GLY A 32 -23.32 21.54 -7.66
N ASN A 33 -23.49 21.25 -8.95
CA ASN A 33 -24.23 20.09 -9.44
C ASN A 33 -23.45 19.46 -10.61
N LEU A 34 -23.54 18.13 -10.76
CA LEU A 34 -22.92 17.37 -11.85
C LEU A 34 -23.93 16.85 -12.87
N HIS A 35 -25.23 17.02 -12.65
CA HIS A 35 -26.26 16.39 -13.48
C HIS A 35 -27.35 17.38 -13.88
N ALA A 36 -27.33 17.77 -15.15
CA ALA A 36 -28.29 18.69 -15.75
C ALA A 36 -28.33 18.47 -17.26
N HIS A 37 -29.47 18.78 -17.86
CA HIS A 37 -29.73 18.61 -19.29
C HIS A 37 -30.10 19.92 -19.94
N SER A 38 -29.85 20.00 -21.26
CA SER A 38 -30.29 21.12 -22.08
C SER A 38 -31.14 20.66 -23.25
N ILE A 39 -31.48 21.57 -24.16
CA ILE A 39 -32.16 21.23 -25.41
C ILE A 39 -31.31 20.33 -26.34
N TYR A 40 -30.07 20.03 -25.96
CA TYR A 40 -29.23 19.09 -26.71
C TYR A 40 -29.59 17.64 -26.45
N SER A 41 -30.17 17.30 -25.29
CA SER A 41 -31.02 16.13 -25.12
C SER A 41 -32.50 16.53 -24.99
N ASP A 42 -33.06 16.38 -23.79
CA ASP A 42 -34.48 16.49 -23.43
C ASP A 42 -34.71 17.48 -22.28
N GLY A 43 -33.71 18.32 -21.98
CA GLY A 43 -33.80 19.41 -21.02
C GLY A 43 -34.34 20.72 -21.59
N ASN A 44 -34.46 21.71 -20.70
CA ASN A 44 -35.06 23.03 -20.92
C ASN A 44 -36.45 23.01 -21.59
N SER A 45 -37.36 22.17 -21.09
CA SER A 45 -38.74 22.13 -21.60
C SER A 45 -39.47 23.48 -21.46
N ASP A 46 -38.98 24.34 -20.55
CA ASP A 46 -39.43 25.69 -20.25
C ASP A 46 -38.69 26.80 -21.01
N SER A 47 -37.83 26.46 -21.99
CA SER A 47 -36.99 27.42 -22.72
C SER A 47 -37.74 28.56 -23.40
N ALA A 48 -39.00 28.34 -23.80
CA ALA A 48 -39.85 29.37 -24.39
C ALA A 48 -40.14 30.53 -23.41
N THR A 49 -40.20 30.24 -22.10
CA THR A 49 -40.45 31.21 -21.04
C THR A 49 -39.18 31.63 -20.29
N SER A 50 -38.24 30.71 -20.09
CA SER A 50 -37.01 30.99 -19.34
C SER A 50 -35.94 31.70 -20.17
N HIS A 51 -36.06 31.62 -21.51
CA HIS A 51 -35.06 32.09 -22.47
C HIS A 51 -33.67 31.42 -22.35
N ALA A 52 -33.55 30.35 -21.56
CA ALA A 52 -32.38 29.48 -21.51
C ALA A 52 -32.68 28.15 -22.20
N SER A 53 -31.79 27.69 -23.06
CA SER A 53 -32.06 26.54 -23.95
C SER A 53 -30.82 25.70 -24.22
N ILE A 54 -29.73 26.36 -24.61
CA ILE A 54 -28.45 25.71 -24.89
C ILE A 54 -27.55 25.72 -23.64
N PRO A 55 -26.53 24.84 -23.56
CA PRO A 55 -25.61 24.77 -22.42
C PRO A 55 -25.07 26.14 -21.97
N TYR A 56 -24.66 27.01 -22.90
CA TYR A 56 -24.17 28.35 -22.56
C TYR A 56 -25.18 29.16 -21.73
N HIS A 57 -26.45 29.19 -22.11
CA HIS A 57 -27.48 29.93 -21.37
C HIS A 57 -27.72 29.32 -19.99
N ASN A 58 -27.70 28.00 -19.88
CA ASN A 58 -27.87 27.28 -18.62
C ASN A 58 -26.75 27.63 -17.63
N TYR A 59 -25.50 27.72 -18.10
CA TYR A 59 -24.39 28.20 -17.27
C TYR A 59 -24.57 29.66 -16.84
N GLN A 60 -25.04 30.55 -17.73
CA GLN A 60 -25.31 31.95 -17.35
C GLN A 60 -26.41 32.04 -16.29
N PHE A 61 -27.45 31.23 -16.39
CA PHE A 61 -28.48 31.14 -15.36
C PHE A 61 -27.90 30.66 -14.03
N ALA A 62 -27.13 29.58 -14.04
CA ALA A 62 -26.52 28.99 -12.85
C ALA A 62 -25.55 29.94 -12.12
N LYS A 63 -24.84 30.81 -12.83
CA LYS A 63 -23.97 31.85 -12.24
C LYS A 63 -24.71 32.83 -11.34
N THR A 64 -26.04 32.92 -11.47
CA THR A 64 -26.89 33.78 -10.64
C THR A 64 -27.49 33.05 -9.43
N ALA A 65 -27.20 31.75 -9.26
CA ALA A 65 -27.65 30.98 -8.11
C ALA A 65 -26.78 31.30 -6.87
N GLN A 66 -27.40 31.20 -5.70
CA GLN A 66 -26.72 31.41 -4.42
C GLN A 66 -25.85 30.20 -4.08
N GLN A 67 -24.64 30.47 -3.60
CA GLN A 67 -23.67 29.46 -3.15
C GLN A 67 -23.49 28.35 -4.21
N PHE A 68 -23.27 28.74 -5.46
CA PHE A 68 -23.17 27.84 -6.61
C PHE A 68 -21.97 28.21 -7.48
N HIS A 69 -20.96 27.36 -7.43
CA HIS A 69 -19.62 27.58 -7.95
C HIS A 69 -19.34 26.79 -9.23
N PHE A 70 -20.06 25.69 -9.47
CA PHE A 70 -19.90 24.90 -10.68
C PHE A 70 -21.21 24.26 -11.14
N LEU A 71 -21.32 24.08 -12.45
CA LEU A 71 -22.35 23.25 -13.07
C LEU A 71 -21.71 22.28 -14.05
N GLY A 72 -22.03 21.01 -13.87
CA GLY A 72 -21.89 19.96 -14.87
C GLY A 72 -23.20 19.78 -15.62
N ILE A 73 -23.15 19.91 -16.94
CA ILE A 73 -24.23 19.49 -17.85
C ILE A 73 -23.81 18.16 -18.45
N SER A 74 -24.67 17.15 -18.32
CA SER A 74 -24.43 15.76 -18.65
C SER A 74 -25.58 15.23 -19.49
N GLU A 75 -25.66 15.67 -20.74
CA GLU A 75 -26.77 15.31 -21.63
C GLU A 75 -26.86 13.80 -21.85
N HIS A 76 -28.06 13.28 -22.07
CA HIS A 76 -28.21 11.90 -22.55
C HIS A 76 -27.37 11.64 -23.82
N ASN A 77 -26.87 10.42 -23.97
CA ASN A 77 -25.87 10.10 -24.99
C ASN A 77 -26.44 9.66 -26.36
N HIS A 78 -27.77 9.57 -26.51
CA HIS A 78 -28.41 8.92 -27.65
C HIS A 78 -29.54 9.74 -28.29
N ASN A 79 -29.81 9.49 -29.57
CA ASN A 79 -30.81 10.18 -30.39
C ASN A 79 -32.24 10.04 -29.85
N GLY A 80 -32.57 8.92 -29.22
CA GLY A 80 -33.89 8.72 -28.60
C GLY A 80 -34.25 9.75 -27.53
N ALA A 81 -33.23 10.42 -26.96
CA ALA A 81 -33.37 11.49 -25.98
C ALA A 81 -32.97 12.84 -26.59
N GLY A 82 -32.91 12.99 -27.91
CA GLY A 82 -32.58 14.25 -28.60
C GLY A 82 -31.11 14.43 -28.97
N MET A 83 -30.17 13.75 -28.30
CA MET A 83 -28.74 13.95 -28.52
C MET A 83 -28.26 13.61 -29.94
N LYS A 84 -27.56 14.57 -30.54
CA LYS A 84 -26.87 14.43 -31.82
C LYS A 84 -25.38 14.52 -31.62
N ARG A 85 -24.59 13.70 -32.32
CA ARG A 85 -23.11 13.74 -32.31
C ARG A 85 -22.55 15.17 -32.47
N ILE A 86 -23.13 15.95 -33.38
CA ILE A 86 -22.68 17.34 -33.62
C ILE A 86 -22.96 18.29 -32.45
N ASN A 87 -23.98 18.02 -31.63
CA ASN A 87 -24.33 18.85 -30.48
C ASN A 87 -23.39 18.62 -29.30
N TYR A 88 -22.84 17.41 -29.15
CA TYR A 88 -21.85 17.14 -28.10
C TYR A 88 -20.60 18.04 -28.23
N ALA A 89 -20.05 18.15 -29.44
CA ALA A 89 -18.94 19.06 -29.72
C ALA A 89 -19.28 20.54 -29.46
N LYS A 90 -20.51 20.97 -29.78
CA LYS A 90 -20.99 22.33 -29.48
C LYS A 90 -21.12 22.57 -27.97
N GLY A 91 -21.60 21.58 -27.22
CA GLY A 91 -21.74 21.68 -25.77
C GLY A 91 -20.39 21.84 -25.06
N LEU A 92 -19.37 21.09 -25.49
CA LEU A 92 -17.99 21.27 -25.02
C LEU A 92 -17.50 22.72 -25.25
N GLN A 93 -17.68 23.25 -26.47
CA GLN A 93 -17.29 24.63 -26.79
C GLN A 93 -18.06 25.68 -25.96
N GLN A 94 -19.34 25.42 -25.67
CA GLN A 94 -20.17 26.32 -24.86
C GLN A 94 -19.77 26.30 -23.39
N ALA A 95 -19.39 25.14 -22.86
CA ALA A 95 -18.81 25.06 -21.51
C ALA A 95 -17.48 25.78 -21.43
N ASP A 96 -16.60 25.65 -22.43
CA ASP A 96 -15.36 26.43 -22.53
C ASP A 96 -15.63 27.93 -22.54
N SER A 97 -16.61 28.37 -23.33
CA SER A 97 -16.99 29.78 -23.42
C SER A 97 -17.61 30.33 -22.13
N ALA A 98 -18.30 29.48 -21.36
CA ALA A 98 -18.94 29.87 -20.11
C ALA A 98 -18.02 29.80 -18.88
N ASN A 99 -16.94 29.02 -18.94
CA ASN A 99 -16.05 28.78 -17.81
C ASN A 99 -15.25 30.03 -17.43
N GLN A 100 -15.18 30.32 -16.14
CA GLN A 100 -14.46 31.46 -15.59
C GLN A 100 -13.75 31.05 -14.30
N ASN A 101 -12.49 30.63 -14.43
CA ASN A 101 -11.65 30.24 -13.29
C ASN A 101 -11.65 31.34 -12.21
N GLY A 102 -11.75 30.93 -10.94
CA GLY A 102 -11.86 31.80 -9.78
C GLY A 102 -13.29 32.28 -9.47
N THR A 103 -14.25 32.08 -10.37
CA THR A 103 -15.63 32.56 -10.18
C THR A 103 -16.68 31.48 -10.43
N PHE A 104 -16.59 30.77 -11.57
CA PHE A 104 -17.56 29.74 -11.93
C PHE A 104 -16.94 28.69 -12.86
N VAL A 105 -17.09 27.42 -12.51
CA VAL A 105 -16.60 26.30 -13.32
C VAL A 105 -17.74 25.68 -14.12
N ALA A 106 -17.61 25.74 -15.45
CA ALA A 106 -18.55 25.08 -16.37
C ALA A 106 -17.95 23.77 -16.88
N MET A 107 -18.66 22.66 -16.71
CA MET A 107 -18.27 21.33 -17.14
C MET A 107 -19.33 20.73 -18.04
N TYR A 108 -18.91 20.01 -19.08
CA TYR A 108 -19.81 19.34 -20.01
C TYR A 108 -19.38 17.88 -20.18
N GLY A 109 -20.36 16.99 -20.14
CA GLY A 109 -20.21 15.56 -20.20
C GLY A 109 -21.43 14.92 -20.83
N MET A 110 -21.60 13.62 -20.59
CA MET A 110 -22.79 12.89 -21.01
C MET A 110 -23.34 12.07 -19.85
N GLU A 111 -24.64 11.90 -19.79
CA GLU A 111 -25.28 10.82 -19.07
C GLU A 111 -25.43 9.63 -20.02
N TRP A 112 -24.51 8.68 -19.90
CA TRP A 112 -24.53 7.45 -20.68
C TRP A 112 -25.40 6.41 -19.98
N GLY A 113 -26.41 5.89 -20.68
CA GLY A 113 -27.25 4.86 -20.10
C GLY A 113 -28.55 4.63 -20.84
N VAL A 114 -29.34 3.72 -20.29
CA VAL A 114 -30.68 3.39 -20.79
C VAL A 114 -31.60 3.12 -19.60
N ILE A 115 -32.89 3.32 -19.83
CA ILE A 115 -33.94 2.92 -18.89
C ILE A 115 -34.25 1.43 -19.08
N GLY A 116 -34.45 0.72 -17.96
CA GLY A 116 -34.94 -0.67 -17.92
C GLY A 116 -33.83 -1.73 -17.81
N PRO A 117 -34.08 -2.90 -17.20
CA PRO A 117 -33.04 -3.86 -16.84
C PRO A 117 -32.50 -4.68 -18.04
N PRO A 118 -31.16 -4.85 -18.19
CA PRO A 118 -30.12 -4.12 -17.47
C PRO A 118 -29.99 -2.68 -18.01
N GLY A 119 -30.05 -1.73 -17.09
CA GLY A 119 -30.06 -0.30 -17.38
C GLY A 119 -29.25 0.47 -16.37
N GLY A 120 -29.59 1.74 -16.21
CA GLY A 120 -28.92 2.66 -15.32
C GLY A 120 -28.12 3.70 -16.08
N HIS A 121 -27.96 4.85 -15.44
CA HIS A 121 -27.30 5.98 -16.03
C HIS A 121 -26.00 6.32 -15.31
N VAL A 122 -25.01 6.74 -16.08
CA VAL A 122 -23.67 7.07 -15.61
C VAL A 122 -23.29 8.43 -16.17
N LEU A 123 -22.98 9.36 -15.28
CA LEU A 123 -22.39 10.64 -15.66
C LEU A 123 -20.95 10.39 -16.07
N VAL A 124 -20.56 10.84 -17.26
CA VAL A 124 -19.21 10.69 -17.80
C VAL A 124 -18.65 12.07 -18.15
N TYR A 125 -17.54 12.40 -17.51
CA TYR A 125 -16.81 13.65 -17.70
C TYR A 125 -15.37 13.37 -18.15
N GLY A 126 -14.72 14.37 -18.76
CA GLY A 126 -13.34 14.27 -19.26
C GLY A 126 -13.20 13.52 -20.58
N MET A 127 -14.31 13.24 -21.26
CA MET A 127 -14.35 12.72 -22.63
C MET A 127 -14.61 13.88 -23.60
N ASN A 128 -13.84 13.99 -24.68
CA ASN A 128 -14.07 14.98 -25.74
C ASN A 128 -14.84 14.42 -26.95
N GLN A 129 -15.29 13.17 -26.85
CA GLN A 129 -15.96 12.41 -27.90
C GLN A 129 -17.25 11.81 -27.35
N LEU A 130 -18.32 11.85 -28.13
CA LEU A 130 -19.59 11.24 -27.73
C LEU A 130 -19.49 9.71 -27.79
N ILE A 131 -19.73 9.06 -26.65
CA ILE A 131 -19.80 7.60 -26.57
C ILE A 131 -21.25 7.17 -26.80
N GLY A 132 -21.48 6.24 -27.73
CA GLY A 132 -22.84 5.80 -28.04
C GLY A 132 -22.91 4.59 -28.96
N TRP A 133 -24.12 4.20 -29.33
CA TRP A 133 -24.39 3.00 -30.13
C TRP A 133 -25.31 3.25 -31.33
N ASP A 134 -26.07 4.34 -31.33
CA ASP A 134 -27.18 4.50 -32.25
C ASP A 134 -26.82 5.24 -33.54
N THR A 135 -27.80 5.31 -34.44
CA THR A 135 -27.64 5.92 -35.76
C THR A 135 -28.72 6.97 -36.01
N VAL A 136 -28.37 8.03 -36.72
CA VAL A 136 -29.30 9.03 -37.25
C VAL A 136 -29.21 8.99 -38.77
N SER A 137 -30.34 8.74 -39.44
CA SER A 137 -30.40 8.59 -40.91
C SER A 137 -29.38 7.57 -41.46
N GLY A 138 -29.19 6.46 -40.76
CA GLY A 138 -28.28 5.37 -41.16
C GLY A 138 -26.80 5.63 -40.88
N LEU A 139 -26.43 6.79 -40.31
CA LEU A 139 -25.06 7.13 -39.96
C LEU A 139 -24.83 7.05 -38.44
N PRO A 140 -23.62 6.67 -37.98
CA PRO A 140 -23.28 6.68 -36.55
C PRO A 140 -23.53 8.03 -35.89
N ASN A 141 -24.30 8.03 -34.80
CA ASN A 141 -24.58 9.18 -33.96
C ASN A 141 -23.65 9.23 -32.73
N TYR A 142 -22.42 8.75 -32.90
CA TYR A 142 -21.39 8.71 -31.87
C TYR A 142 -20.02 8.89 -32.52
N ASP A 143 -19.03 9.28 -31.72
CA ASP A 143 -17.62 9.32 -32.11
C ASP A 143 -16.92 8.02 -31.68
N VAL A 144 -17.28 7.49 -30.51
CA VAL A 144 -16.75 6.25 -29.95
C VAL A 144 -17.89 5.26 -29.77
N TYR A 145 -17.80 4.12 -30.44
CA TYR A 145 -18.80 3.06 -30.29
C TYR A 145 -18.69 2.41 -28.90
N ASN A 146 -19.82 2.33 -28.21
CA ASN A 146 -20.02 1.45 -27.07
C ASN A 146 -21.40 0.82 -27.19
N ALA A 147 -21.48 -0.51 -27.20
CA ALA A 147 -22.74 -1.21 -27.36
C ALA A 147 -23.75 -0.80 -26.28
N LYS A 148 -25.04 -0.79 -26.65
CA LYS A 148 -26.15 -0.50 -25.72
C LYS A 148 -26.08 -1.47 -24.53
N SER A 149 -26.20 -0.96 -23.31
CA SER A 149 -26.10 -1.71 -22.05
C SER A 149 -24.74 -2.40 -21.78
N ASP A 150 -23.69 -2.12 -22.55
CA ASP A 150 -22.32 -2.58 -22.28
C ASP A 150 -21.58 -1.65 -21.30
N TYR A 151 -21.93 -1.74 -20.02
CA TYR A 151 -21.30 -0.96 -18.95
C TYR A 151 -19.82 -1.35 -18.72
N ALA A 152 -19.47 -2.62 -18.91
CA ALA A 152 -18.09 -3.08 -18.78
C ALA A 152 -17.19 -2.43 -19.85
N GLY A 153 -17.66 -2.40 -21.10
CA GLY A 153 -17.01 -1.71 -22.20
C GLY A 153 -16.94 -0.19 -21.99
N LEU A 154 -17.96 0.41 -21.36
CA LEU A 154 -17.97 1.84 -21.02
C LEU A 154 -16.87 2.14 -19.99
N PHE A 155 -16.91 1.49 -18.82
CA PHE A 155 -15.95 1.75 -17.74
C PHE A 155 -14.50 1.47 -18.17
N THR A 156 -14.28 0.46 -19.02
CA THR A 156 -12.95 0.19 -19.59
C THR A 156 -12.43 1.34 -20.46
N LYS A 157 -13.30 2.01 -21.23
CA LYS A 157 -12.90 3.17 -22.05
C LYS A 157 -12.61 4.39 -21.19
N ILE A 158 -13.43 4.61 -20.16
CA ILE A 158 -13.24 5.71 -19.20
C ILE A 158 -11.91 5.52 -18.45
N ALA A 159 -11.64 4.33 -17.90
CA ALA A 159 -10.39 4.01 -17.20
C ALA A 159 -9.13 4.25 -18.06
N ARG A 160 -9.24 4.10 -19.38
CA ARG A 160 -8.13 4.29 -20.33
C ARG A 160 -7.96 5.73 -20.80
N THR A 161 -8.89 6.63 -20.46
CA THR A 161 -8.88 8.02 -20.92
C THR A 161 -8.38 8.92 -19.78
N PRO A 162 -7.16 9.50 -19.89
CA PRO A 162 -6.63 10.37 -18.85
C PRO A 162 -7.55 11.55 -18.56
N GLY A 163 -7.89 11.76 -17.29
CA GLY A 163 -8.78 12.85 -16.90
C GLY A 163 -10.27 12.50 -16.92
N ALA A 164 -10.66 11.36 -17.51
CA ALA A 164 -12.05 10.94 -17.53
C ALA A 164 -12.46 10.26 -16.23
N PHE A 165 -13.74 10.36 -15.89
CA PHE A 165 -14.34 9.64 -14.78
C PHE A 165 -15.84 9.41 -14.98
N ALA A 166 -16.37 8.47 -14.21
CA ALA A 166 -17.77 8.12 -14.12
C ALA A 166 -18.34 8.42 -12.73
N SER A 167 -19.62 8.78 -12.66
CA SER A 167 -20.41 8.79 -11.42
C SER A 167 -21.77 8.14 -11.68
N PHE A 168 -22.26 7.30 -10.76
CA PHE A 168 -23.59 6.71 -10.90
C PHE A 168 -24.67 7.76 -10.69
N ALA A 169 -25.56 7.91 -11.67
CA ALA A 169 -26.73 8.78 -11.62
C ALA A 169 -27.94 7.97 -11.17
N HIS A 170 -28.65 8.47 -10.15
CA HIS A 170 -29.89 7.89 -9.58
C HIS A 170 -29.97 6.35 -9.69
N PRO A 171 -29.02 5.62 -9.09
CA PRO A 171 -28.86 4.18 -9.33
C PRO A 171 -30.03 3.34 -8.81
N ALA A 172 -30.37 2.27 -9.53
CA ALA A 172 -31.30 1.23 -9.07
C ALA A 172 -30.59 -0.10 -8.77
N THR A 173 -31.31 -1.03 -8.15
CA THR A 173 -30.74 -2.30 -7.66
C THR A 173 -30.12 -3.16 -8.77
N THR A 174 -30.78 -3.23 -9.94
CA THR A 174 -30.35 -4.08 -11.07
C THR A 174 -29.53 -3.34 -12.12
N ASP A 175 -29.17 -2.08 -11.85
CA ASP A 175 -28.44 -1.27 -12.81
C ASP A 175 -27.01 -1.76 -13.01
N TYR A 176 -26.43 -1.33 -14.13
CA TYR A 176 -25.04 -1.55 -14.50
C TYR A 176 -24.70 -3.05 -14.60
N ASN A 177 -25.63 -3.87 -15.10
CA ASN A 177 -25.53 -5.33 -15.14
C ASN A 177 -25.37 -5.97 -13.74
N ASN A 178 -26.15 -5.48 -12.77
CA ASN A 178 -26.12 -5.94 -11.37
C ASN A 178 -24.77 -5.72 -10.67
N LEU A 179 -24.04 -4.66 -11.03
CA LEU A 179 -22.71 -4.36 -10.51
C LEU A 179 -22.64 -4.36 -8.97
N PHE A 180 -23.72 -3.94 -8.31
CA PHE A 180 -23.86 -3.87 -6.86
C PHE A 180 -23.95 -5.24 -6.16
N SER A 181 -24.07 -6.32 -6.93
CA SER A 181 -24.10 -7.70 -6.44
C SER A 181 -22.81 -8.48 -6.71
N THR A 182 -21.85 -7.87 -7.41
CA THR A 182 -20.57 -8.47 -7.78
C THR A 182 -19.41 -7.78 -7.07
N LEU A 183 -18.35 -8.53 -6.75
CA LEU A 183 -17.13 -7.96 -6.20
C LEU A 183 -16.53 -6.90 -7.13
N VAL A 184 -15.85 -5.92 -6.54
CA VAL A 184 -15.20 -4.82 -7.26
C VAL A 184 -14.29 -5.32 -8.38
N ASN A 185 -14.42 -4.69 -9.55
CA ASN A 185 -13.46 -4.84 -10.64
C ASN A 185 -12.49 -3.65 -10.60
N PRO A 186 -11.17 -3.85 -10.45
CA PRO A 186 -10.21 -2.75 -10.33
C PRO A 186 -10.20 -1.77 -11.52
N THR A 187 -10.50 -2.26 -12.73
CA THR A 187 -10.61 -1.38 -13.91
C THR A 187 -11.83 -0.48 -13.78
N PHE A 188 -12.97 -1.01 -13.35
CA PHE A 188 -14.19 -0.21 -13.17
C PHE A 188 -14.04 0.75 -12.00
N ASP A 189 -13.43 0.29 -10.91
CA ASP A 189 -13.10 1.12 -9.74
C ASP A 189 -12.23 2.32 -10.09
N SER A 190 -11.25 2.15 -11.00
CA SER A 190 -10.43 3.26 -11.48
C SER A 190 -11.19 4.29 -12.32
N ALA A 191 -12.33 3.90 -12.90
CA ALA A 191 -13.17 4.78 -13.72
C ALA A 191 -14.26 5.48 -12.89
N ILE A 192 -14.84 4.81 -11.90
CA ILE A 192 -16.03 5.26 -11.17
C ILE A 192 -15.60 5.93 -9.87
N VAL A 193 -15.95 7.21 -9.71
CA VAL A 193 -15.48 8.04 -8.59
C VAL A 193 -16.61 8.61 -7.75
N GLY A 194 -17.86 8.41 -8.13
CA GLY A 194 -19.01 8.98 -7.43
C GLY A 194 -20.29 8.18 -7.57
N SER A 195 -21.24 8.43 -6.68
CA SER A 195 -22.61 7.95 -6.79
C SER A 195 -23.57 8.91 -6.11
N ALA A 196 -24.68 9.18 -6.78
CA ALA A 196 -25.76 9.98 -6.21
C ALA A 196 -26.20 9.40 -4.86
N ILE A 197 -26.32 10.25 -3.84
CA ILE A 197 -27.05 9.98 -2.60
C ILE A 197 -28.49 10.45 -2.75
N ARG A 198 -28.69 11.56 -3.45
CA ARG A 198 -29.99 12.10 -3.87
C ARG A 198 -29.89 12.64 -5.29
N SER A 199 -31.02 12.65 -5.97
CA SER A 199 -31.18 13.19 -7.32
C SER A 199 -32.55 13.87 -7.48
N GLY A 200 -32.61 14.95 -8.25
CA GLY A 200 -33.87 15.61 -8.59
C GLY A 200 -34.38 16.63 -7.55
N PRO A 201 -35.64 17.10 -7.70
CA PRO A 201 -36.62 16.65 -8.71
C PRO A 201 -36.32 17.16 -10.13
N ALA A 202 -36.15 16.23 -11.07
CA ALA A 202 -35.64 16.49 -12.42
C ALA A 202 -36.44 17.57 -13.20
N PHE A 203 -37.77 17.49 -13.13
CA PHE A 203 -38.69 18.37 -13.86
C PHE A 203 -39.24 19.53 -13.02
N SER A 204 -38.62 19.85 -11.88
CA SER A 204 -39.01 21.02 -11.08
C SER A 204 -38.88 22.30 -11.91
N ALA A 205 -39.88 23.17 -11.88
CA ALA A 205 -39.80 24.54 -12.41
C ALA A 205 -39.55 25.58 -11.30
N ASP A 206 -39.34 25.14 -10.06
CA ASP A 206 -39.13 26.02 -8.92
C ASP A 206 -37.72 26.65 -8.94
N THR A 207 -37.65 27.97 -8.78
CA THR A 207 -36.40 28.74 -8.66
C THR A 207 -36.26 29.47 -7.32
N THR A 208 -37.09 29.12 -6.34
CA THR A 208 -37.19 29.74 -5.02
C THR A 208 -36.44 28.98 -3.93
N TYR A 209 -35.66 27.95 -4.30
CA TYR A 209 -34.90 27.07 -3.40
C TYR A 209 -35.79 26.20 -2.49
N SER A 210 -37.06 26.00 -2.81
CA SER A 210 -38.04 25.35 -1.92
C SER A 210 -38.45 23.93 -2.32
N ASN A 211 -37.84 23.35 -3.36
CA ASN A 211 -38.21 22.04 -3.89
C ASN A 211 -37.06 21.02 -3.82
N PRO A 212 -36.65 20.57 -2.62
CA PRO A 212 -35.57 19.62 -2.45
C PRO A 212 -35.93 18.21 -2.96
N SER A 213 -34.88 17.40 -3.20
CA SER A 213 -35.05 16.00 -3.58
C SER A 213 -35.79 15.21 -2.50
N THR A 214 -36.79 14.43 -2.93
CA THR A 214 -37.42 13.39 -2.09
C THR A 214 -36.80 12.01 -2.29
N SER A 215 -35.88 11.86 -3.26
CA SER A 215 -35.20 10.59 -3.54
C SER A 215 -34.08 10.30 -2.53
N THR A 216 -33.78 9.01 -2.36
CA THR A 216 -32.58 8.54 -1.63
C THR A 216 -32.01 7.29 -2.29
N PHE A 217 -30.70 7.29 -2.47
CA PHE A 217 -29.90 6.21 -3.05
C PHE A 217 -28.84 5.70 -2.07
N GLU A 218 -28.96 6.03 -0.78
CA GLU A 218 -28.03 5.60 0.27
C GLU A 218 -27.80 4.08 0.29
N THR A 219 -28.85 3.30 0.04
CA THR A 219 -28.74 1.83 -0.03
C THR A 219 -27.85 1.39 -1.20
N ARG A 220 -27.93 2.04 -2.36
CA ARG A 220 -27.10 1.72 -3.53
C ARG A 220 -25.65 2.15 -3.31
N TYR A 221 -25.46 3.31 -2.67
CA TYR A 221 -24.15 3.78 -2.25
C TYR A 221 -23.47 2.76 -1.32
N LYS A 222 -24.17 2.28 -0.29
CA LYS A 222 -23.67 1.23 0.62
C LYS A 222 -23.41 -0.09 -0.12
N ASP A 223 -24.25 -0.45 -1.08
CA ASP A 223 -24.04 -1.65 -1.88
C ASP A 223 -22.78 -1.56 -2.76
N ALA A 224 -22.44 -0.40 -3.32
CA ALA A 224 -21.16 -0.24 -4.02
C ALA A 224 -19.97 -0.36 -3.05
N LEU A 225 -20.03 0.31 -1.90
CA LEU A 225 -18.96 0.32 -0.91
C LEU A 225 -18.67 -1.08 -0.34
N LYS A 226 -19.70 -1.87 -0.03
CA LYS A 226 -19.52 -3.23 0.51
C LYS A 226 -18.89 -4.20 -0.51
N GLN A 227 -19.10 -3.96 -1.80
CA GLN A 227 -18.43 -4.73 -2.86
C GLN A 227 -16.98 -4.30 -3.09
N GLY A 228 -16.57 -3.17 -2.50
CA GLY A 228 -15.18 -2.68 -2.52
C GLY A 228 -14.92 -1.52 -3.47
N TYR A 229 -15.97 -0.91 -4.07
CA TYR A 229 -15.78 0.28 -4.90
C TYR A 229 -15.38 1.50 -4.07
N HIS A 230 -14.44 2.29 -4.60
CA HIS A 230 -13.99 3.56 -4.07
C HIS A 230 -14.78 4.69 -4.73
N ILE A 231 -15.88 5.10 -4.12
CA ILE A 231 -16.75 6.15 -4.65
C ILE A 231 -17.01 7.25 -3.61
N GLY A 232 -17.12 8.49 -4.06
CA GLY A 232 -17.54 9.63 -3.27
C GLY A 232 -19.06 9.81 -3.27
N ALA A 233 -19.57 10.46 -2.22
CA ALA A 233 -20.96 10.89 -2.17
C ALA A 233 -21.14 12.14 -3.04
N VAL A 234 -22.14 12.14 -3.91
CA VAL A 234 -22.57 13.32 -4.68
C VAL A 234 -24.07 13.52 -4.52
N LEU A 235 -24.50 14.77 -4.65
CA LEU A 235 -25.91 15.14 -4.74
C LEU A 235 -26.10 15.87 -6.06
N ASP A 236 -26.95 15.31 -6.89
CA ASP A 236 -27.23 15.87 -8.20
C ASP A 236 -28.70 16.25 -8.35
N HIS A 237 -29.04 17.01 -9.38
CA HIS A 237 -30.38 17.58 -9.53
C HIS A 237 -31.14 17.05 -10.75
N ASP A 238 -30.46 16.38 -11.68
CA ASP A 238 -31.02 15.87 -12.94
C ASP A 238 -31.93 16.90 -13.64
N ASN A 239 -31.50 18.17 -13.68
CA ASN A 239 -32.39 19.27 -14.09
C ASN A 239 -32.78 19.16 -15.57
N HIS A 240 -34.09 19.16 -15.84
CA HIS A 240 -34.68 19.21 -17.19
C HIS A 240 -35.45 20.52 -17.45
N ASN A 241 -35.59 21.38 -16.45
CA ASN A 241 -36.10 22.74 -16.58
C ASN A 241 -35.02 23.74 -16.15
N THR A 242 -35.25 25.03 -16.42
CA THR A 242 -34.30 26.10 -16.16
C THR A 242 -34.28 26.49 -14.68
N THR A 243 -33.79 25.58 -13.84
CA THR A 243 -33.70 25.73 -12.38
C THR A 243 -32.29 25.53 -11.84
N PHE A 244 -31.28 25.42 -12.71
CA PHE A 244 -29.89 25.09 -12.38
C PHE A 244 -29.35 25.85 -11.16
N GLY A 245 -29.19 25.14 -10.04
CA GLY A 245 -28.73 25.68 -8.75
C GLY A 245 -29.76 26.49 -7.95
N LYS A 246 -30.96 26.74 -8.46
CA LYS A 246 -32.04 27.49 -7.80
C LYS A 246 -33.24 26.66 -7.33
N MET A 247 -33.25 25.37 -7.65
CA MET A 247 -34.32 24.45 -7.29
C MET A 247 -34.43 24.23 -5.77
N ALA A 248 -33.29 24.00 -5.11
CA ALA A 248 -33.18 23.71 -3.69
C ALA A 248 -31.83 24.21 -3.14
N ALA A 249 -31.63 24.18 -1.83
CA ALA A 249 -30.33 24.44 -1.21
C ALA A 249 -29.30 23.35 -1.53
N SER A 250 -29.73 22.11 -1.75
CA SER A 250 -28.87 20.93 -1.87
C SER A 250 -27.81 21.00 -2.98
N ARG A 251 -26.59 20.50 -2.70
CA ARG A 251 -25.40 20.56 -3.58
C ARG A 251 -24.53 19.32 -3.48
N THR A 252 -23.80 19.04 -4.56
CA THR A 252 -22.49 18.38 -4.44
C THR A 252 -21.46 19.42 -3.97
N VAL A 253 -20.77 19.11 -2.89
CA VAL A 253 -19.63 19.90 -2.40
C VAL A 253 -18.33 19.23 -2.86
N VAL A 254 -17.38 20.01 -3.38
CA VAL A 254 -16.07 19.57 -3.88
C VAL A 254 -14.98 20.29 -3.11
N LEU A 255 -14.06 19.52 -2.52
CA LEU A 255 -12.92 20.04 -1.78
C LEU A 255 -11.70 20.14 -2.70
N ALA A 256 -11.36 21.37 -3.11
CA ALA A 256 -10.32 21.63 -4.09
C ALA A 256 -9.42 22.82 -3.66
N PRO A 257 -8.16 22.87 -4.10
CA PRO A 257 -7.25 23.96 -3.74
C PRO A 257 -7.67 25.30 -4.35
N SER A 258 -8.27 25.31 -5.54
CA SER A 258 -8.78 26.54 -6.16
C SER A 258 -9.99 26.27 -7.05
N LEU A 259 -10.76 27.32 -7.37
CA LEU A 259 -11.94 27.23 -8.24
C LEU A 259 -11.53 27.25 -9.71
N THR A 260 -10.80 26.24 -10.16
CA THR A 260 -10.50 26.05 -11.58
C THR A 260 -11.14 24.76 -12.06
N ARG A 261 -11.46 24.66 -13.36
CA ARG A 261 -12.02 23.43 -13.91
C ARG A 261 -11.13 22.22 -13.64
N ASN A 262 -9.81 22.38 -13.79
CA ASN A 262 -8.85 21.31 -13.52
C ASN A 262 -8.90 20.89 -12.05
N ASP A 263 -8.81 21.82 -11.10
CA ASP A 263 -8.81 21.47 -9.68
C ASP A 263 -10.13 20.85 -9.21
N ILE A 264 -11.27 21.31 -9.73
CA ILE A 264 -12.59 20.72 -9.44
C ILE A 264 -12.68 19.30 -10.00
N MET A 265 -12.32 19.09 -11.27
CA MET A 265 -12.31 17.77 -11.89
C MET A 265 -11.33 16.82 -11.18
N ASP A 266 -10.16 17.31 -10.80
CA ASP A 266 -9.14 16.56 -10.06
C ASP A 266 -9.63 16.18 -8.66
N ALA A 267 -10.32 17.09 -7.97
CA ALA A 267 -10.94 16.81 -6.68
C ALA A 267 -12.03 15.74 -6.78
N ILE A 268 -12.91 15.83 -7.78
CA ILE A 268 -13.95 14.80 -8.02
C ILE A 268 -13.31 13.45 -8.33
N ARG A 269 -12.28 13.40 -9.18
CA ARG A 269 -11.53 12.16 -9.49
C ARG A 269 -10.89 11.52 -8.26
N ASN A 270 -10.50 12.34 -7.29
CA ASN A 270 -9.96 11.90 -6.01
C ASN A 270 -11.04 11.71 -4.93
N ARG A 271 -12.33 11.65 -5.32
CA ARG A 271 -13.49 11.48 -4.43
C ARG A 271 -13.53 12.52 -3.32
N ARG A 272 -12.99 13.72 -3.54
CA ARG A 272 -13.03 14.82 -2.57
C ARG A 272 -14.39 15.51 -2.62
N THR A 273 -15.46 14.73 -2.44
CA THR A 273 -16.83 15.18 -2.61
C THR A 273 -17.69 14.93 -1.37
N GLN A 274 -18.77 15.70 -1.25
CA GLN A 274 -19.83 15.50 -0.27
C GLN A 274 -21.18 15.73 -0.93
N ALA A 275 -22.21 15.03 -0.46
CA ALA A 275 -23.60 15.29 -0.80
C ALA A 275 -24.21 16.09 0.36
N SER A 276 -24.64 17.33 0.11
CA SER A 276 -25.16 18.23 1.14
C SER A 276 -26.58 18.67 0.81
N ASP A 277 -27.50 18.54 1.76
CA ASP A 277 -28.84 19.14 1.64
C ASP A 277 -28.79 20.67 1.85
N ASP A 278 -27.78 21.16 2.58
CA ASP A 278 -27.49 22.57 2.79
C ASP A 278 -26.51 23.15 1.74
N TRP A 279 -26.63 24.44 1.44
CA TRP A 279 -25.90 25.16 0.39
C TRP A 279 -24.53 25.71 0.76
N ASN A 280 -24.16 25.78 2.04
CA ASN A 280 -22.96 26.49 2.50
C ASN A 280 -22.21 25.83 3.68
N VAL A 281 -22.77 24.78 4.29
CA VAL A 281 -22.18 24.01 5.38
C VAL A 281 -20.83 23.43 4.96
N ARG A 282 -19.89 23.42 5.90
CA ARG A 282 -18.52 22.93 5.70
C ARG A 282 -18.22 21.81 6.67
N VAL A 283 -18.16 20.59 6.15
CA VAL A 283 -17.77 19.42 6.93
C VAL A 283 -16.31 19.08 6.63
N SER A 284 -15.42 19.32 7.59
CA SER A 284 -14.04 18.84 7.52
C SER A 284 -13.97 17.43 8.10
N PHE A 285 -13.65 16.44 7.27
CA PHE A 285 -13.51 15.05 7.68
C PHE A 285 -12.10 14.55 7.33
N THR A 286 -11.36 14.11 8.36
CA THR A 286 -10.00 13.58 8.20
C THR A 286 -9.77 12.31 9.01
N ILE A 287 -8.82 11.49 8.54
CA ILE A 287 -8.24 10.40 9.33
C ILE A 287 -6.72 10.52 9.28
N ASN A 288 -6.06 10.55 10.43
CA ASN A 288 -4.61 10.78 10.55
C ASN A 288 -4.18 12.03 9.76
N GLY A 289 -4.99 13.09 9.83
CA GLY A 289 -4.79 14.35 9.11
C GLY A 289 -5.05 14.31 7.59
N LYS A 290 -5.40 13.15 7.00
CA LYS A 290 -5.67 13.01 5.57
C LYS A 290 -7.17 13.24 5.29
N PRO A 291 -7.53 14.04 4.27
CA PRO A 291 -8.92 14.43 4.03
C PRO A 291 -9.74 13.29 3.41
N LEU A 292 -11.06 13.47 3.44
CA LEU A 292 -12.04 12.65 2.72
C LEU A 292 -11.62 12.33 1.27
N GLY A 293 -11.97 11.13 0.79
CA GLY A 293 -11.62 10.61 -0.54
C GLY A 293 -10.25 9.92 -0.61
N THR A 294 -9.40 10.09 0.41
CA THR A 294 -8.05 9.50 0.46
C THR A 294 -8.10 7.99 0.71
N ILE A 295 -7.23 7.27 -0.01
CA ILE A 295 -6.93 5.85 0.22
C ILE A 295 -5.48 5.78 0.66
N PHE A 296 -5.20 5.23 1.84
CA PHE A 296 -3.83 5.17 2.35
C PHE A 296 -3.58 3.99 3.27
N THR A 297 -2.29 3.74 3.49
CA THR A 297 -1.78 2.76 4.45
C THR A 297 -1.02 3.51 5.55
N ASP A 298 -1.20 3.11 6.80
CA ASP A 298 -0.59 3.78 7.97
C ASP A 298 -0.28 2.77 9.08
N THR A 299 0.75 3.02 9.89
CA THR A 299 1.06 2.17 11.06
C THR A 299 0.22 2.54 12.27
N ALA A 300 -0.23 3.80 12.35
CA ALA A 300 -1.11 4.28 13.41
C ALA A 300 -2.55 3.77 13.25
N ASN A 301 -3.26 3.64 14.37
CA ASN A 301 -4.72 3.44 14.34
C ASN A 301 -5.40 4.65 13.69
N PRO A 302 -6.52 4.46 12.95
CA PRO A 302 -7.35 5.55 12.44
C PRO A 302 -7.76 6.55 13.52
N GLN A 303 -7.18 7.75 13.47
CA GLN A 303 -7.56 8.92 14.26
C GLN A 303 -8.54 9.77 13.45
N ILE A 304 -9.82 9.55 13.72
CA ILE A 304 -10.97 10.14 13.03
C ILE A 304 -11.26 11.51 13.63
N SER A 305 -11.35 12.53 12.77
CA SER A 305 -11.76 13.89 13.17
C SER A 305 -12.79 14.45 12.19
N VAL A 306 -13.91 14.92 12.75
CA VAL A 306 -14.95 15.67 12.03
C VAL A 306 -15.17 17.00 12.72
N THR A 307 -15.18 18.09 11.95
CA THR A 307 -15.59 19.41 12.41
C THR A 307 -16.60 19.97 11.43
N VAL A 308 -17.70 20.51 11.95
CA VAL A 308 -18.76 21.15 11.17
C VAL A 308 -18.69 22.64 11.41
N PHE A 309 -18.68 23.41 10.33
CA PHE A 309 -18.80 24.86 10.37
C PHE A 309 -19.92 25.26 9.42
N ASP A 310 -20.91 25.96 9.96
CA ASP A 310 -22.02 26.48 9.19
C ASP A 310 -21.99 28.02 9.18
N PRO A 311 -21.76 28.65 8.01
CA PRO A 311 -21.80 30.10 7.86
C PRO A 311 -23.10 30.80 8.29
N ASP A 312 -24.27 30.18 8.15
CA ASP A 312 -25.56 30.80 8.51
C ASP A 312 -26.09 30.37 9.88
N LEU A 313 -25.24 29.68 10.65
CA LEU A 313 -25.38 29.35 12.07
C LEU A 313 -26.43 28.29 12.38
N GLU A 314 -26.75 27.44 11.41
CA GLU A 314 -27.47 26.20 11.69
C GLU A 314 -26.65 25.26 12.58
N THR A 315 -27.33 24.64 13.55
CA THR A 315 -26.67 23.80 14.55
C THR A 315 -26.71 22.33 14.14
N THR A 316 -25.57 21.65 14.30
CA THR A 316 -25.47 20.20 14.14
C THR A 316 -26.22 19.49 15.27
N SER A 317 -27.16 18.62 14.91
CA SER A 317 -27.86 17.75 15.86
C SER A 317 -27.12 16.43 16.10
N ASN A 318 -26.46 15.89 15.07
CA ASN A 318 -25.72 14.64 15.18
C ASN A 318 -24.62 14.51 14.11
N ILE A 319 -23.47 13.95 14.50
CA ILE A 319 -22.42 13.48 13.61
C ILE A 319 -22.33 11.97 13.82
N THR A 320 -22.51 11.18 12.76
CA THR A 320 -22.37 9.72 12.79
C THR A 320 -21.19 9.30 11.93
N ILE A 321 -20.27 8.51 12.50
CA ILE A 321 -19.23 7.83 11.74
C ILE A 321 -19.73 6.44 11.40
N ILE A 322 -19.75 6.14 10.11
CA ILE A 322 -20.10 4.83 9.57
C ILE A 322 -18.81 4.17 9.10
N SER A 323 -18.65 2.87 9.38
CA SER A 323 -17.48 2.09 8.98
C SER A 323 -17.86 0.77 8.33
N GLY A 324 -17.03 0.31 7.39
CA GLY A 324 -17.16 -1.00 6.77
C GLY A 324 -15.83 -1.55 6.31
N ILE A 325 -15.83 -2.83 5.91
CA ILE A 325 -14.66 -3.52 5.38
C ILE A 325 -14.81 -3.58 3.86
N PRO A 326 -13.88 -2.99 3.08
CA PRO A 326 -13.94 -3.03 1.61
C PRO A 326 -14.03 -4.46 1.09
N GLY A 327 -14.94 -4.73 0.15
CA GLY A 327 -15.08 -6.04 -0.50
C GLY A 327 -15.63 -7.17 0.39
N SER A 328 -16.06 -6.87 1.62
CA SER A 328 -16.61 -7.88 2.54
C SER A 328 -17.98 -8.41 2.13
N GLY A 329 -18.70 -7.71 1.24
CA GLY A 329 -20.10 -7.99 0.92
C GLY A 329 -21.08 -7.59 2.04
N VAL A 330 -20.59 -7.09 3.18
CA VAL A 330 -21.38 -6.73 4.36
C VAL A 330 -21.61 -5.21 4.39
N ASN A 331 -22.86 -4.80 4.63
CA ASN A 331 -23.21 -3.38 4.75
C ASN A 331 -22.43 -2.72 5.91
N PRO A 332 -22.00 -1.46 5.75
CA PRO A 332 -21.31 -0.75 6.82
C PRO A 332 -22.27 -0.42 7.97
N THR A 333 -21.72 -0.27 9.16
CA THR A 333 -22.46 -0.01 10.41
C THR A 333 -21.97 1.27 11.08
N THR A 334 -22.80 1.83 11.95
CA THR A 334 -22.39 2.95 12.81
C THR A 334 -21.27 2.51 13.74
N LEU A 335 -20.14 3.23 13.68
CA LEU A 335 -18.99 3.03 14.55
C LEU A 335 -19.09 3.87 15.82
N THR A 336 -19.45 5.15 15.67
CA THR A 336 -19.59 6.10 16.78
C THR A 336 -20.44 7.29 16.34
N SER A 337 -20.95 8.07 17.29
CA SER A 337 -21.69 9.29 17.03
C SER A 337 -21.45 10.36 18.10
N SER A 338 -21.76 11.62 17.77
CA SER A 338 -21.62 12.80 18.63
C SER A 338 -22.77 13.76 18.37
N ALA A 339 -23.42 14.27 19.42
CA ALA A 339 -24.53 15.22 19.33
C ALA A 339 -24.07 16.70 19.33
N ILE A 340 -22.78 16.95 19.12
CA ILE A 340 -22.19 18.30 19.07
C ILE A 340 -21.49 18.48 17.72
N GLY A 341 -21.25 19.74 17.31
CA GLY A 341 -20.65 20.11 16.01
C GLY A 341 -19.19 19.68 15.77
N SER A 342 -18.66 18.75 16.56
CA SER A 342 -17.37 18.09 16.32
C SER A 342 -17.34 16.66 16.87
N LEU A 343 -16.45 15.83 16.31
CA LEU A 343 -16.23 14.46 16.73
C LEU A 343 -14.74 14.12 16.56
N ASN A 344 -14.11 13.61 17.62
CA ASN A 344 -12.77 13.02 17.56
C ASN A 344 -12.83 11.60 18.14
N PHE A 345 -12.33 10.62 17.40
CA PHE A 345 -12.41 9.21 17.79
C PHE A 345 -11.20 8.44 17.26
N THR A 346 -10.64 7.52 18.06
CA THR A 346 -9.59 6.60 17.58
C THR A 346 -10.16 5.19 17.48
N HIS A 347 -10.15 4.62 16.27
CA HIS A 347 -10.57 3.23 16.06
C HIS A 347 -9.37 2.30 16.14
N THR A 348 -9.28 1.50 17.19
CA THR A 348 -8.22 0.47 17.30
C THR A 348 -8.51 -0.70 16.37
N ILE A 349 -7.67 -0.91 15.37
CA ILE A 349 -7.79 -2.02 14.41
C ILE A 349 -6.55 -2.90 14.40
N ALA A 350 -6.70 -4.16 14.01
CA ALA A 350 -5.59 -5.09 13.84
C ALA A 350 -4.67 -4.66 12.69
N PHE A 351 -3.39 -5.01 12.76
CA PHE A 351 -2.48 -4.85 11.63
C PHE A 351 -2.93 -5.71 10.44
N GLY A 352 -2.72 -5.21 9.23
CA GLY A 352 -3.24 -5.79 7.99
C GLY A 352 -4.74 -5.53 7.75
N ALA A 353 -5.50 -5.08 8.76
CA ALA A 353 -6.92 -4.80 8.58
C ALA A 353 -7.15 -3.56 7.72
N SER A 354 -8.17 -3.62 6.87
CA SER A 354 -8.59 -2.54 5.99
C SER A 354 -10.03 -2.14 6.28
N TYR A 355 -10.25 -0.83 6.42
CA TYR A 355 -11.57 -0.25 6.65
C TYR A 355 -11.78 0.96 5.77
N TYR A 356 -13.04 1.26 5.47
CA TYR A 356 -13.47 2.57 5.02
C TYR A 356 -14.35 3.24 6.07
N TYR A 357 -14.31 4.57 6.12
CA TYR A 357 -15.09 5.38 7.05
C TYR A 357 -15.70 6.56 6.32
N TYR A 358 -16.96 6.89 6.57
CA TYR A 358 -17.55 8.14 6.12
C TYR A 358 -18.43 8.74 7.22
N ALA A 359 -18.64 10.05 7.15
CA ALA A 359 -19.43 10.79 8.12
C ALA A 359 -20.79 11.13 7.52
N VAL A 360 -21.83 11.04 8.36
CA VAL A 360 -23.16 11.61 8.10
C VAL A 360 -23.41 12.64 9.18
N VAL A 361 -23.46 13.90 8.77
CA VAL A 361 -23.82 15.03 9.64
C VAL A 361 -25.30 15.33 9.43
N THR A 362 -26.03 15.51 10.51
CA THR A 362 -27.43 15.93 10.50
C THR A 362 -27.54 17.28 11.22
N GLN A 363 -28.17 18.26 10.59
CA GLN A 363 -28.50 19.56 11.17
C GLN A 363 -29.81 19.47 11.97
N THR A 364 -30.20 20.53 12.67
CA THR A 364 -31.37 20.50 13.57
C THR A 364 -32.70 20.53 12.82
N ASP A 365 -32.72 21.13 11.64
CA ASP A 365 -33.85 21.18 10.72
C ASP A 365 -34.07 19.87 9.93
N GLY A 366 -33.08 18.97 9.96
CA GLY A 366 -33.12 17.65 9.35
C GLY A 366 -32.23 17.49 8.12
N ASP A 367 -31.58 18.58 7.67
CA ASP A 367 -30.64 18.54 6.55
C ASP A 367 -29.45 17.66 6.87
N LYS A 368 -28.93 17.01 5.82
CA LYS A 368 -27.84 16.05 5.95
C LYS A 368 -26.68 16.34 5.01
N VAL A 369 -25.49 16.04 5.52
CA VAL A 369 -24.26 16.01 4.74
C VAL A 369 -23.64 14.61 4.80
N PHE A 370 -23.43 13.99 3.64
CA PHE A 370 -22.73 12.73 3.50
C PHE A 370 -21.34 12.98 2.92
N THR A 371 -20.29 12.63 3.64
CA THR A 371 -18.93 12.74 3.12
C THR A 371 -18.56 11.55 2.25
N ALA A 372 -17.63 11.75 1.31
CA ALA A 372 -16.94 10.63 0.71
C ALA A 372 -16.13 9.84 1.77
N PRO A 373 -15.92 8.54 1.58
CA PRO A 373 -15.19 7.74 2.54
C PRO A 373 -13.69 8.05 2.54
N ILE A 374 -13.03 7.65 3.61
CA ILE A 374 -11.58 7.53 3.72
C ILE A 374 -11.27 6.05 3.93
N TRP A 375 -10.36 5.51 3.12
CA TRP A 375 -9.94 4.11 3.19
C TRP A 375 -8.58 4.03 3.86
N VAL A 376 -8.50 3.21 4.90
CA VAL A 376 -7.29 3.03 5.71
C VAL A 376 -6.98 1.56 5.80
N THR A 377 -5.78 1.19 5.36
CA THR A 377 -5.17 -0.10 5.69
C THR A 377 -4.16 0.11 6.81
N LYS A 378 -4.29 -0.62 7.91
CA LYS A 378 -3.23 -0.60 8.93
C LYS A 378 -2.07 -1.44 8.42
N ALA A 379 -0.95 -0.79 8.09
CA ALA A 379 0.22 -1.42 7.51
C ALA A 379 0.66 -2.61 8.37
N SER A 380 0.72 -3.82 7.82
CA SER A 380 1.44 -4.90 8.48
C SER A 380 2.91 -4.48 8.61
N MET A 381 3.47 -4.59 9.80
CA MET A 381 4.88 -4.30 9.99
C MET A 381 5.70 -5.44 9.35
N LEU A 382 6.88 -5.11 8.83
CA LEU A 382 7.78 -6.07 8.19
C LEU A 382 8.02 -7.29 9.12
N PRO A 383 8.23 -8.50 8.56
CA PRO A 383 8.54 -9.70 9.33
C PRO A 383 9.69 -9.47 10.32
N VAL A 384 9.79 -10.30 11.35
CA VAL A 384 10.90 -10.26 12.32
C VAL A 384 12.24 -10.03 11.61
N LYS A 385 12.94 -8.98 12.02
CA LYS A 385 14.26 -8.65 11.46
C LYS A 385 15.34 -9.07 12.43
N LEU A 386 15.84 -10.30 12.27
CA LEU A 386 17.02 -10.79 12.97
C LEU A 386 18.25 -9.96 12.53
N THR A 387 18.90 -9.28 13.49
CA THR A 387 20.09 -8.47 13.21
C THR A 387 21.38 -9.19 13.57
N GLU A 388 21.36 -10.06 14.57
CA GLU A 388 22.51 -10.84 15.00
C GLU A 388 22.07 -12.20 15.54
N PHE A 389 22.86 -13.23 15.25
CA PHE A 389 22.84 -14.50 15.97
C PHE A 389 24.28 -14.99 16.15
N LYS A 390 24.67 -15.24 17.40
CA LYS A 390 26.01 -15.69 17.78
C LYS A 390 25.97 -16.72 18.90
N ALA A 391 27.03 -17.50 18.98
CA ALA A 391 27.27 -18.47 20.02
C ALA A 391 28.63 -18.15 20.65
N ILE A 392 28.69 -18.19 21.97
CA ILE A 392 29.87 -17.87 22.75
C ILE A 392 30.12 -19.03 23.69
N LYS A 393 31.29 -19.65 23.56
CA LYS A 393 31.74 -20.69 24.49
C LYS A 393 31.91 -20.11 25.90
N ARG A 394 31.37 -20.80 26.89
CA ARG A 394 31.49 -20.50 28.33
C ARG A 394 32.07 -21.71 29.05
N THR A 395 32.49 -21.52 30.30
CA THR A 395 32.98 -22.62 31.16
C THR A 395 31.90 -23.67 31.45
N THR A 396 30.63 -23.26 31.43
CA THR A 396 29.47 -24.09 31.76
C THR A 396 28.66 -24.55 30.55
N GLY A 397 29.11 -24.26 29.31
CA GLY A 397 28.37 -24.61 28.10
C GLY A 397 28.54 -23.61 26.95
N VAL A 398 27.54 -23.49 26.08
CA VAL A 398 27.53 -22.53 24.97
C VAL A 398 26.36 -21.56 25.12
N SER A 399 26.67 -20.27 25.27
CA SER A 399 25.66 -19.20 25.32
C SER A 399 25.30 -18.77 23.90
N CYS A 400 24.04 -18.98 23.52
CA CYS A 400 23.46 -18.56 22.25
C CYS A 400 22.71 -17.25 22.44
N ILE A 401 23.13 -16.21 21.72
CA ILE A 401 22.60 -14.85 21.84
C ILE A 401 22.08 -14.40 20.49
N TRP A 402 20.88 -13.86 20.46
CA TRP A 402 20.34 -13.20 19.27
C TRP A 402 19.65 -11.91 19.58
N THR A 403 19.64 -11.05 18.57
CA THR A 403 19.00 -9.75 18.63
C THR A 403 18.07 -9.58 17.43
N THR A 404 16.86 -9.13 17.72
CA THR A 404 15.87 -8.71 16.73
C THR A 404 15.79 -7.19 16.74
N ALA A 405 15.73 -6.56 15.57
CA ALA A 405 15.44 -5.12 15.45
C ALA A 405 13.95 -4.82 15.70
N SER A 406 13.10 -5.76 15.30
CA SER A 406 11.66 -5.73 15.50
C SER A 406 11.12 -7.15 15.35
N GLU A 407 10.02 -7.43 16.03
CA GLU A 407 9.30 -8.69 15.96
C GLU A 407 7.84 -8.46 15.60
N TRP A 408 7.37 -9.17 14.58
CA TRP A 408 5.99 -9.11 14.14
C TRP A 408 5.54 -10.50 13.72
N ASN A 409 4.31 -10.86 14.12
CA ASN A 409 3.67 -12.14 13.81
C ASN A 409 4.45 -13.38 14.27
N ALA A 410 5.41 -13.24 15.19
CA ALA A 410 6.24 -14.35 15.64
C ALA A 410 5.59 -15.06 16.83
N ASP A 411 5.38 -16.36 16.74
CA ASP A 411 4.96 -17.17 17.89
C ASP A 411 6.17 -17.44 18.80
N TYR A 412 7.23 -18.04 18.26
CA TYR A 412 8.43 -18.37 19.03
C TYR A 412 9.69 -18.57 18.19
N PHE A 413 10.84 -18.54 18.86
CA PHE A 413 12.13 -19.01 18.38
C PHE A 413 12.44 -20.41 18.93
N GLY A 414 12.66 -21.37 18.04
CA GLY A 414 13.28 -22.65 18.34
C GLY A 414 14.79 -22.55 18.18
N LEU A 415 15.54 -22.67 19.28
CA LEU A 415 16.98 -22.83 19.22
C LEU A 415 17.28 -24.29 18.87
N GLU A 416 17.99 -24.51 17.76
CA GLU A 416 18.32 -25.84 17.27
C GLU A 416 19.82 -26.09 17.29
N ARG A 417 20.19 -27.33 17.62
CA ARG A 417 21.56 -27.82 17.73
C ARG A 417 21.81 -29.00 16.80
N SER A 418 23.00 -29.08 16.23
CA SER A 418 23.47 -30.23 15.43
C SER A 418 24.93 -30.54 15.73
N ILE A 419 25.33 -31.81 15.58
CA ILE A 419 26.74 -32.24 15.64
C ILE A 419 27.36 -32.47 14.26
N ASN A 420 26.56 -32.46 13.19
CA ASN A 420 27.00 -32.69 11.81
C ASN A 420 26.61 -31.57 10.84
N GLY A 421 25.91 -30.54 11.33
CA GLY A 421 25.45 -29.40 10.54
C GLY A 421 24.28 -29.70 9.59
N LYS A 422 23.69 -30.90 9.66
CA LYS A 422 22.57 -31.34 8.81
C LYS A 422 21.35 -31.72 9.62
N ASP A 423 21.53 -32.56 10.63
CA ASP A 423 20.46 -33.06 11.48
C ASP A 423 20.38 -32.19 12.73
N PHE A 424 19.33 -31.37 12.79
CA PHE A 424 19.11 -30.41 13.86
C PHE A 424 18.01 -30.89 14.80
N ILE A 425 18.28 -30.80 16.11
CA ILE A 425 17.28 -31.02 17.17
C ILE A 425 16.98 -29.69 17.85
N THR A 426 15.71 -29.44 18.17
CA THR A 426 15.31 -28.27 18.96
C THR A 426 15.71 -28.49 20.43
N ILE A 427 16.54 -27.62 20.98
CA ILE A 427 17.03 -27.67 22.36
C ILE A 427 16.35 -26.65 23.27
N ALA A 428 15.73 -25.60 22.70
CA ALA A 428 14.95 -24.64 23.47
C ALA A 428 13.84 -24.02 22.61
N LYS A 429 12.75 -23.63 23.27
CA LYS A 429 11.62 -22.88 22.69
C LYS A 429 11.42 -21.60 23.49
N ILE A 430 11.59 -20.45 22.85
CA ILE A 430 11.54 -19.13 23.49
C ILE A 430 10.44 -18.33 22.81
N SER A 431 9.39 -17.97 23.55
CA SER A 431 8.31 -17.12 23.02
C SER A 431 8.85 -15.79 22.53
N ALA A 432 8.40 -15.36 21.35
CA ALA A 432 8.74 -14.04 20.85
C ALA A 432 7.97 -12.97 21.60
N THR A 433 8.61 -11.83 21.83
CA THR A 433 8.02 -10.69 22.54
C THR A 433 7.10 -9.85 21.65
N ASN A 434 7.23 -9.95 20.32
CA ASN A 434 6.47 -9.18 19.33
C ASN A 434 6.57 -7.65 19.57
N THR A 435 7.76 -7.17 20.00
CA THR A 435 8.00 -5.73 20.18
C THR A 435 8.60 -5.07 18.93
N GLN A 436 8.41 -3.75 18.81
CA GLN A 436 9.01 -2.92 17.75
C GLN A 436 10.36 -2.31 18.16
N THR A 437 10.89 -2.70 19.31
CA THR A 437 12.18 -2.25 19.81
C THR A 437 13.17 -3.40 19.75
N THR A 438 14.45 -3.05 19.78
CA THR A 438 15.52 -4.04 19.83
C THR A 438 15.33 -4.95 21.04
N THR A 439 15.11 -6.24 20.79
CA THR A 439 15.05 -7.26 21.85
C THR A 439 16.27 -8.17 21.71
N THR A 440 16.97 -8.41 22.81
CA THR A 440 18.06 -9.39 22.88
C THR A 440 17.65 -10.54 23.76
N TYR A 441 17.87 -11.75 23.26
CA TYR A 441 17.64 -12.99 23.97
C TYR A 441 18.98 -13.70 24.19
N GLU A 442 19.04 -14.46 25.27
CA GLU A 442 20.16 -15.34 25.58
C GLU A 442 19.63 -16.67 26.08
N TRP A 443 20.23 -17.76 25.60
CA TRP A 443 19.97 -19.10 26.09
C TRP A 443 21.29 -19.85 26.28
N LEU A 444 21.47 -20.50 27.43
CA LEU A 444 22.64 -21.31 27.72
C LEU A 444 22.35 -22.79 27.40
N ASP A 445 23.10 -23.36 26.46
CA ASP A 445 23.20 -24.81 26.31
C ASP A 445 24.21 -25.35 27.32
N GLU A 446 23.73 -25.86 28.45
CA GLU A 446 24.52 -26.41 29.55
C GLU A 446 25.09 -27.81 29.25
N THR A 447 24.80 -28.37 28.07
CA THR A 447 25.32 -29.68 27.70
C THR A 447 26.79 -29.56 27.33
N PRO A 448 27.70 -30.35 27.95
CA PRO A 448 29.09 -30.40 27.52
C PRO A 448 29.21 -30.76 26.03
N MET A 449 30.10 -30.11 25.30
CA MET A 449 30.33 -30.40 23.87
C MET A 449 30.86 -31.83 23.71
N GLN A 450 30.01 -32.76 23.27
CA GLN A 450 30.40 -34.16 22.99
C GLN A 450 31.01 -34.35 21.59
N SER A 451 31.20 -33.27 20.84
CA SER A 451 31.69 -33.27 19.45
C SER A 451 32.73 -32.17 19.26
N LEU A 452 33.69 -32.42 18.36
CA LEU A 452 34.69 -31.44 17.93
C LEU A 452 34.05 -30.18 17.35
N MET A 453 32.88 -30.31 16.74
CA MET A 453 32.07 -29.21 16.21
C MET A 453 30.62 -29.35 16.64
N VAL A 454 30.06 -28.25 17.13
CA VAL A 454 28.63 -28.13 17.44
C VAL A 454 28.08 -26.93 16.69
N TYR A 455 26.97 -27.13 15.99
CA TYR A 455 26.32 -26.14 15.14
C TYR A 455 25.02 -25.69 15.78
N TYR A 456 24.70 -24.40 15.65
CA TYR A 456 23.47 -23.80 16.14
C TYR A 456 22.77 -23.01 15.03
N ARG A 457 21.44 -23.01 15.05
CA ARG A 457 20.60 -22.12 14.25
C ARG A 457 19.35 -21.74 15.03
N LEU A 458 18.74 -20.62 14.67
CA LEU A 458 17.40 -20.27 15.10
C LEU A 458 16.39 -20.66 14.03
N LYS A 459 15.28 -21.22 14.48
CA LYS A 459 14.08 -21.47 13.70
C LYS A 459 12.98 -20.59 14.28
N GLN A 460 12.63 -19.53 13.60
CA GLN A 460 11.47 -18.71 13.95
C GLN A 460 10.20 -19.32 13.37
N ILE A 461 9.14 -19.37 14.17
CA ILE A 461 7.80 -19.80 13.76
C ILE A 461 6.86 -18.61 13.97
N ASP A 462 6.09 -18.28 12.94
CA ASP A 462 5.06 -17.26 12.98
C ASP A 462 3.70 -17.84 13.42
N PHE A 463 2.75 -17.00 13.85
CA PHE A 463 1.41 -17.46 14.26
C PHE A 463 0.60 -18.12 13.15
N ASP A 464 0.94 -17.85 11.88
CA ASP A 464 0.35 -18.51 10.70
C ASP A 464 1.07 -19.82 10.32
N GLY A 465 2.11 -20.21 11.06
CA GLY A 465 2.91 -21.40 10.84
C GLY A 465 4.08 -21.22 9.86
N THR A 466 4.30 -20.01 9.33
CA THR A 466 5.46 -19.71 8.48
C THR A 466 6.77 -19.89 9.27
N ILE A 467 7.80 -20.42 8.60
CA ILE A 467 9.09 -20.73 9.23
C ILE A 467 10.22 -19.94 8.56
N HIS A 468 11.04 -19.31 9.40
CA HIS A 468 12.27 -18.62 8.97
C HIS A 468 13.48 -19.18 9.73
N TYR A 469 14.60 -19.40 9.02
CA TYR A 469 15.84 -19.86 9.64
C TYR A 469 16.89 -18.74 9.65
N SER A 470 17.69 -18.68 10.71
CA SER A 470 18.92 -17.88 10.73
C SER A 470 20.02 -18.55 9.91
N ASN A 471 21.15 -17.85 9.77
CA ASN A 471 22.41 -18.48 9.42
C ASN A 471 22.78 -19.56 10.47
N ILE A 472 23.50 -20.59 10.03
CA ILE A 472 24.10 -21.59 10.92
C ILE A 472 25.44 -21.04 11.42
N ILE A 473 25.65 -21.13 12.73
CA ILE A 473 26.91 -20.80 13.39
C ILE A 473 27.48 -22.05 14.06
N PHE A 474 28.79 -22.12 14.27
CA PHE A 474 29.42 -23.28 14.89
C PHE A 474 30.44 -22.88 15.96
N ILE A 475 30.62 -23.76 16.94
CA ILE A 475 31.66 -23.69 17.97
C ILE A 475 32.53 -24.94 17.86
N ARG A 476 33.84 -24.74 17.96
CA ARG A 476 34.84 -25.81 17.97
C ARG A 476 35.28 -26.13 19.40
N SER A 477 35.47 -27.41 19.72
CA SER A 477 36.04 -27.83 20.99
C SER A 477 37.54 -27.48 21.05
N ASP A 478 38.06 -27.21 22.26
CA ASP A 478 39.48 -26.93 22.50
C ASP A 478 40.30 -28.20 22.82
N GLU A 479 39.66 -29.38 22.77
CA GLU A 479 40.35 -30.65 23.00
C GLU A 479 41.36 -30.93 21.88
N LYS A 480 42.66 -30.92 22.23
CA LYS A 480 43.76 -31.36 21.37
C LYS A 480 43.70 -32.88 21.15
N GLN A 481 43.94 -33.35 19.92
CA GLN A 481 43.99 -34.78 19.58
C GLN A 481 45.37 -35.21 19.05
N MET A 482 45.68 -36.51 19.14
CA MET A 482 46.93 -37.17 18.73
C MET A 482 47.33 -36.98 17.25
N ASN A 483 46.45 -36.41 16.41
CA ASN A 483 46.73 -36.10 15.00
C ASN A 483 47.68 -34.89 14.80
N ASP A 484 48.06 -34.20 15.88
CA ASP A 484 48.91 -33.00 15.86
C ASP A 484 50.36 -33.32 16.22
N VAL A 485 51.00 -34.26 15.51
CA VAL A 485 52.45 -34.53 15.65
C VAL A 485 53.25 -33.34 15.10
N ILE A 486 53.99 -32.67 15.96
CA ILE A 486 54.89 -31.58 15.60
C ILE A 486 56.32 -32.14 15.56
N ILE A 487 57.04 -31.86 14.48
CA ILE A 487 58.45 -32.25 14.34
C ILE A 487 59.28 -31.00 14.10
N SER A 488 60.25 -30.77 14.97
CA SER A 488 61.09 -29.56 14.92
C SER A 488 62.52 -29.85 15.38
N PRO A 489 63.54 -29.19 14.80
CA PRO A 489 63.45 -28.30 13.65
C PRO A 489 63.20 -29.07 12.34
N ASN A 490 62.65 -28.39 11.33
CA ASN A 490 62.59 -28.86 9.96
C ASN A 490 62.73 -27.64 9.04
N PRO A 491 63.84 -27.45 8.30
CA PRO A 491 64.96 -28.39 8.11
C PRO A 491 65.78 -28.73 9.37
N PHE A 492 66.47 -29.87 9.38
CA PHE A 492 67.30 -30.36 10.49
C PHE A 492 68.71 -30.78 10.03
N GLU A 493 69.70 -30.75 10.95
CA GLU A 493 71.07 -31.21 10.67
C GLU A 493 71.32 -32.62 11.20
N SER A 494 71.23 -32.81 12.53
CA SER A 494 71.54 -34.09 13.19
C SER A 494 70.44 -34.61 14.10
N GLU A 495 69.51 -33.76 14.57
CA GLU A 495 68.50 -34.14 15.56
C GLU A 495 67.15 -33.51 15.25
N ILE A 496 66.08 -34.21 15.62
CA ILE A 496 64.70 -33.73 15.57
C ILE A 496 64.01 -34.02 16.90
N THR A 497 63.18 -33.09 17.36
CA THR A 497 62.23 -33.28 18.44
C THR A 497 60.87 -33.58 17.86
N ILE A 498 60.25 -34.67 18.31
CA ILE A 498 58.89 -35.06 17.96
C ILE A 498 58.01 -34.87 19.20
N SER A 499 57.01 -34.00 19.08
CA SER A 499 56.08 -33.66 20.16
C SER A 499 54.67 -34.11 19.80
N TYR A 500 54.03 -34.86 20.70
CA TYR A 500 52.63 -35.29 20.60
C TYR A 500 52.06 -35.61 22.00
N LEU A 501 50.73 -35.68 22.13
CA LEU A 501 50.09 -36.11 23.38
C LEU A 501 50.12 -37.64 23.51
N GLU A 502 50.46 -38.11 24.72
CA GLU A 502 50.63 -39.50 25.16
C GLU A 502 49.72 -40.52 24.42
N ALA A 503 50.33 -41.48 23.73
CA ALA A 503 49.64 -42.57 23.05
C ALA A 503 49.07 -43.63 24.01
N PRO A 504 48.02 -44.39 23.65
CA PRO A 504 47.49 -45.44 24.52
C PRO A 504 48.42 -46.67 24.70
N ASN A 505 49.48 -46.78 23.89
CA ASN A 505 50.45 -47.88 23.93
C ASN A 505 51.81 -47.42 24.45
N GLN A 506 52.49 -48.30 25.20
CA GLN A 506 53.74 -47.96 25.90
C GLN A 506 54.94 -47.70 24.98
N THR A 507 54.88 -48.10 23.70
CA THR A 507 56.00 -47.95 22.76
C THR A 507 55.55 -47.30 21.45
N VAL A 508 56.33 -46.32 20.98
CA VAL A 508 56.10 -45.56 19.76
C VAL A 508 57.25 -45.84 18.79
N GLN A 509 56.90 -46.18 17.54
CA GLN A 509 57.84 -46.47 16.46
C GLN A 509 57.95 -45.27 15.52
N TYR A 510 59.19 -44.84 15.28
CA TYR A 510 59.56 -43.83 14.30
C TYR A 510 60.30 -44.49 13.16
N THR A 511 59.94 -44.18 11.92
CA THR A 511 60.60 -44.74 10.73
C THR A 511 60.83 -43.64 9.71
N LEU A 512 62.08 -43.45 9.27
CA LEU A 512 62.42 -42.55 8.18
C LEU A 512 62.54 -43.33 6.87
N TYR A 513 61.98 -42.75 5.81
CA TYR A 513 62.06 -43.21 4.44
C TYR A 513 62.77 -42.17 3.58
N ASN A 514 63.65 -42.61 2.67
CA ASN A 514 64.24 -41.74 1.65
C ASN A 514 63.21 -41.37 0.56
N SER A 515 63.62 -40.55 -0.41
CA SER A 515 62.75 -40.08 -1.50
C SER A 515 62.21 -41.16 -2.44
N ILE A 516 62.81 -42.36 -2.45
CA ILE A 516 62.34 -43.53 -3.21
C ILE A 516 61.54 -44.53 -2.35
N GLY A 517 61.28 -44.20 -1.08
CA GLY A 517 60.45 -44.99 -0.17
C GLY A 517 61.18 -46.14 0.54
N GLU A 518 62.52 -46.18 0.48
CA GLU A 518 63.31 -47.16 1.23
C GLU A 518 63.46 -46.72 2.69
N LYS A 519 63.29 -47.65 3.63
CA LYS A 519 63.51 -47.41 5.06
C LYS A 519 65.00 -47.20 5.31
N VAL A 520 65.36 -46.02 5.81
CA VAL A 520 66.76 -45.64 6.09
C VAL A 520 67.08 -45.52 7.57
N TYR A 521 66.07 -45.37 8.43
CA TYR A 521 66.25 -45.33 9.89
C TYR A 521 64.97 -45.76 10.60
N GLU A 522 65.14 -46.39 11.77
CA GLU A 522 64.05 -46.84 12.63
C GLU A 522 64.45 -46.68 14.09
N HIS A 523 63.51 -46.18 14.90
CA HIS A 523 63.71 -45.97 16.32
C HIS A 523 62.44 -46.31 17.09
N PHE A 524 62.60 -46.86 18.29
CA PHE A 524 61.50 -47.14 19.22
C PHE A 524 61.76 -46.36 20.50
N ALA A 525 60.77 -45.63 20.98
CA ALA A 525 60.83 -44.94 22.27
C ALA A 525 59.62 -45.31 23.13
N ASP A 526 59.79 -45.19 24.45
CA ASP A 526 58.68 -45.20 25.38
C ASP A 526 57.76 -44.01 25.10
N ASN A 527 56.51 -44.09 25.50
CA ASN A 527 55.55 -43.04 25.19
C ASN A 527 55.65 -41.85 26.17
N SER A 528 56.17 -40.71 25.70
CA SER A 528 56.25 -39.45 26.47
C SER A 528 55.89 -38.24 25.59
N GLU A 529 55.62 -37.08 26.22
CA GLU A 529 55.14 -35.89 25.50
C GLU A 529 56.15 -35.34 24.47
N ASP A 530 57.46 -35.48 24.72
CA ASP A 530 58.54 -34.99 23.85
C ASP A 530 59.64 -36.04 23.67
N HIS A 531 59.98 -36.32 22.41
CA HIS A 531 61.07 -37.22 22.05
C HIS A 531 62.13 -36.54 21.21
N LEU A 532 63.32 -36.38 21.78
CA LEU A 532 64.51 -36.03 21.01
C LEU A 532 65.03 -37.30 20.32
N ILE A 533 65.10 -37.25 19.00
CA ILE A 533 65.62 -38.33 18.16
C ILE A 533 66.87 -37.81 17.43
N SER A 534 68.02 -38.39 17.78
CA SER A 534 69.25 -38.19 17.00
C SER A 534 69.18 -39.06 15.73
N ILE A 535 69.31 -38.42 14.58
CA ILE A 535 69.28 -39.06 13.26
C ILE A 535 70.71 -39.43 12.85
N PRO A 536 70.97 -40.62 12.28
CA PRO A 536 72.32 -41.01 11.90
C PRO A 536 73.01 -39.98 10.99
N PRO A 537 74.30 -39.66 11.25
CA PRO A 537 75.03 -38.67 10.47
C PRO A 537 75.23 -39.11 9.01
N GLU A 538 75.17 -40.41 8.75
CA GLU A 538 75.45 -41.05 7.45
C GLU A 538 74.34 -40.84 6.40
N LEU A 539 73.19 -40.28 6.80
CA LEU A 539 72.14 -39.91 5.84
C LEU A 539 72.54 -38.65 5.06
N ASN A 540 72.50 -38.71 3.73
CA ASN A 540 72.78 -37.55 2.87
C ASN A 540 71.72 -36.45 3.02
N SER A 541 72.08 -35.20 2.74
CA SER A 541 71.15 -34.07 2.65
C SER A 541 70.05 -34.36 1.61
N GLY A 542 68.80 -34.03 1.93
CA GLY A 542 67.66 -34.36 1.06
C GLY A 542 66.30 -34.40 1.77
N VAL A 543 65.28 -34.80 1.03
CA VAL A 543 63.89 -34.93 1.53
C VAL A 543 63.64 -36.34 2.03
N TYR A 544 63.12 -36.44 3.26
CA TYR A 544 62.75 -37.68 3.91
C TYR A 544 61.28 -37.64 4.33
N THR A 545 60.66 -38.80 4.46
CA THR A 545 59.35 -38.95 5.11
C THR A 545 59.54 -39.70 6.41
N ILE A 546 59.14 -39.11 7.53
CA ILE A 546 59.08 -39.80 8.81
C ILE A 546 57.65 -40.26 9.08
N THR A 547 57.51 -41.52 9.50
CA THR A 547 56.25 -42.07 10.00
C THR A 547 56.34 -42.31 11.48
N VAL A 548 55.27 -41.95 12.21
CA VAL A 548 55.11 -42.23 13.64
C VAL A 548 53.96 -43.23 13.80
N LYS A 549 54.20 -44.33 14.53
CA LYS A 549 53.23 -45.41 14.75
C LYS A 549 53.14 -45.80 16.22
N SER A 550 51.93 -45.97 16.74
CA SER A 550 51.68 -46.52 18.09
C SER A 550 50.32 -47.22 18.13
N GLY A 551 50.29 -48.55 18.22
CA GLY A 551 49.05 -49.32 18.06
C GLY A 551 48.41 -49.12 16.68
N GLU A 552 47.13 -48.75 16.63
CA GLU A 552 46.42 -48.43 15.39
C GLU A 552 46.72 -47.02 14.85
N PHE A 553 47.39 -46.17 15.63
CA PHE A 553 47.76 -44.83 15.18
C PHE A 553 48.91 -44.87 14.19
N HIS A 554 48.76 -44.10 13.11
CA HIS A 554 49.79 -43.89 12.10
C HIS A 554 49.69 -42.48 11.49
N THR A 555 50.79 -41.73 11.50
CA THR A 555 50.89 -40.45 10.78
C THR A 555 52.24 -40.31 10.08
N SER A 556 52.32 -39.43 9.09
CA SER A 556 53.52 -39.18 8.29
C SER A 556 53.77 -37.68 8.12
N LYS A 557 55.05 -37.26 8.15
CA LYS A 557 55.49 -35.88 7.91
C LYS A 557 56.72 -35.87 6.98
N HIS A 558 56.87 -34.81 6.19
CA HIS A 558 58.06 -34.59 5.37
C HIS A 558 59.11 -33.80 6.15
N LEU A 559 60.36 -34.23 6.07
CA LEU A 559 61.51 -33.57 6.69
C LEU A 559 62.57 -33.25 5.63
N ILE A 560 63.32 -32.18 5.85
CA ILE A 560 64.45 -31.77 5.01
C ILE A 560 65.71 -31.88 5.86
N LYS A 561 66.63 -32.78 5.49
CA LYS A 561 67.98 -32.84 6.06
C LYS A 561 68.90 -31.88 5.29
N LEU A 562 69.55 -30.96 6.00
CA LEU A 562 70.48 -29.97 5.43
C LEU A 562 71.79 -30.59 4.94
#